data_AF-A0A5C5V038-F1
#
_entry.id   AF-A0A5C5V038-F1
#
_cell.length_a   1.000
_cell.length_b   1.000
_cell.length_c   1.000
_cell.angle_alpha   90.00
_cell.angle_beta   90.00
_cell.angle_gamma   90.00
#
_symmetry.space_group_name_H-M   'P 1'
#
loop_
_entity.id
_entity.type
_entity.pdbx_description
1 polymer ?
#
loop_
_entity_poly.entity_id
_entity_poly.type
_entity_poly.pdbx_seq_one_letter_code
_entity_poly.pdbx_strand_id
1 'polypeptide(L)'
;MGWTARKSITFGPLRINFSKSGVGFSLGIRGFRGGMSATGRKYVSASIPGTGIRYHKSGKSLTSLFDFSGADQEKKKQTYKRKSTIR
;
A
#
# COMPACT_ATOMS: atom_id res chain seq x y z
N MET A 1 -24.91 -18.29 12.30
CA MET A 1 -24.44 -17.78 10.99
C MET A 1 -24.90 -16.34 10.85
N GLY A 2 -24.01 -15.36 11.04
CA GLY A 2 -24.38 -13.95 11.16
C GLY A 2 -24.39 -13.21 9.82
N TRP A 3 -25.29 -12.23 9.69
CA TRP A 3 -25.42 -11.38 8.51
C TRP A 3 -24.19 -10.46 8.39
N THR A 4 -23.55 -10.46 7.23
CA THR A 4 -22.45 -9.51 6.93
C THR A 4 -22.93 -8.56 5.84
N ALA A 5 -23.05 -7.27 6.16
CA ALA A 5 -23.30 -6.23 5.18
C ALA A 5 -21.97 -5.57 4.80
N ARG A 6 -21.64 -5.62 3.51
CA ARG A 6 -20.54 -4.87 2.91
C ARG A 6 -21.11 -4.01 1.79
N LYS A 7 -20.80 -2.72 1.77
CA LYS A 7 -21.15 -1.83 0.65
C LYS A 7 -19.86 -1.30 0.03
N SER A 8 -19.80 -1.27 -1.29
CA SER A 8 -18.69 -0.61 -2.01
C SER A 8 -19.27 0.30 -3.06
N ILE A 9 -18.80 1.53 -3.10
CA ILE A 9 -19.23 2.53 -4.08
C ILE A 9 -17.99 2.94 -4.88
N THR A 10 -18.10 2.91 -6.20
CA THR A 10 -17.00 3.26 -7.12
C THR A 10 -17.39 4.49 -7.90
N PHE A 11 -16.57 5.54 -7.82
CA PHE A 11 -16.67 6.77 -8.58
C PHE A 11 -15.40 6.95 -9.42
N GLY A 12 -15.34 6.22 -10.54
CA GLY A 12 -14.20 6.25 -11.47
C GLY A 12 -12.88 5.82 -10.80
N PRO A 13 -11.84 6.68 -10.76
CA PRO A 13 -10.56 6.35 -10.11
C PRO A 13 -10.68 6.24 -8.59
N LEU A 14 -11.78 6.73 -8.00
CA LEU A 14 -12.08 6.62 -6.57
C LEU A 14 -12.96 5.39 -6.29
N ARG A 15 -12.60 4.60 -5.28
CA ARG A 15 -13.42 3.51 -4.73
C ARG A 15 -13.49 3.63 -3.21
N ILE A 16 -14.68 3.55 -2.65
CA ILE A 16 -14.91 3.58 -1.21
C ILE A 16 -15.55 2.24 -0.81
N ASN A 17 -15.00 1.60 0.23
CA ASN A 17 -15.47 0.34 0.78
C ASN A 17 -15.94 0.56 2.22
N PHE A 18 -17.21 0.26 2.48
CA PHE A 18 -17.85 0.28 3.80
C PHE A 18 -18.02 -1.16 4.29
N SER A 19 -17.48 -1.46 5.47
CA SER A 19 -17.50 -2.79 6.06
C SER A 19 -17.61 -2.71 7.59
N LYS A 20 -17.79 -3.87 8.26
CA LYS A 20 -17.89 -3.93 9.73
C LYS A 20 -16.64 -3.37 10.45
N SER A 21 -15.46 -3.45 9.82
CA SER A 21 -14.22 -2.91 10.38
C SER A 21 -14.00 -1.42 10.12
N GLY A 22 -14.88 -0.78 9.35
CA GLY A 22 -14.83 0.65 9.05
C GLY A 22 -14.86 0.98 7.57
N VAL A 23 -14.45 2.22 7.25
CA VAL A 23 -14.43 2.78 5.90
C VAL A 23 -13.02 2.74 5.33
N GLY A 24 -12.86 2.10 4.18
CA GLY A 24 -11.66 2.20 3.36
C GLY A 24 -11.93 2.99 2.10
N PHE A 25 -10.91 3.64 1.56
CA PHE A 25 -10.97 4.32 0.28
C PHE A 25 -9.73 4.04 -0.55
N SER A 26 -9.83 4.08 -1.86
CA SER A 26 -8.70 4.06 -2.76
C SER A 26 -8.93 5.01 -3.92
N LEU A 27 -7.92 5.77 -4.27
CA LEU A 27 -7.92 6.71 -5.37
C LEU A 27 -6.74 6.37 -6.27
N GLY A 28 -6.98 6.10 -7.54
CA GLY A 28 -5.90 5.81 -8.46
C GLY A 28 -6.31 5.56 -9.89
N ILE A 29 -5.36 5.85 -10.77
CA ILE A 29 -5.39 5.55 -12.19
C ILE A 29 -4.37 4.47 -12.52
N ARG A 30 -4.40 3.96 -13.75
CA ARG A 30 -3.42 2.98 -14.21
C ARG A 30 -2.04 3.63 -14.17
N GLY A 31 -1.14 3.07 -13.35
CA GLY A 31 0.19 3.63 -13.13
C GLY A 31 0.38 4.31 -11.78
N PHE A 32 -0.68 4.78 -11.11
CA PHE A 32 -0.57 5.35 -9.77
C PHE A 32 -1.86 5.18 -8.98
N ARG A 33 -1.80 4.43 -7.87
CA ARG A 33 -2.92 4.16 -6.98
C ARG A 33 -2.52 4.24 -5.52
N GLY A 34 -3.20 5.09 -4.77
CA GLY A 34 -3.11 5.17 -3.31
C GLY A 34 -4.41 4.75 -2.66
N GLY A 35 -4.36 4.22 -1.44
CA GLY A 35 -5.59 3.94 -0.69
C GLY A 35 -5.35 3.56 0.76
N MET A 36 -6.41 3.62 1.53
CA MET A 36 -6.48 3.14 2.90
C MET A 36 -7.57 2.06 3.00
N SER A 37 -7.22 0.92 3.56
CA SER A 37 -8.18 -0.14 3.88
C SER A 37 -8.97 0.21 5.14
N ALA A 38 -10.14 -0.42 5.32
CA ALA A 38 -10.99 -0.26 6.50
C ALA A 38 -10.25 -0.58 7.82
N THR A 39 -9.24 -1.45 7.78
CA THR A 39 -8.38 -1.78 8.94
C THR A 39 -7.21 -0.79 9.15
N GLY A 40 -7.23 0.38 8.51
CA GLY A 40 -6.17 1.40 8.63
C GLY A 40 -4.90 1.12 7.81
N ARG A 41 -4.87 0.07 7.00
CA ARG A 41 -3.72 -0.25 6.15
C ARG A 41 -3.64 0.72 4.98
N LYS A 42 -2.62 1.58 4.96
CA LYS A 42 -2.34 2.48 3.83
C LYS A 42 -1.46 1.78 2.83
N TYR A 43 -1.73 1.97 1.54
CA TYR A 43 -0.91 1.46 0.47
C TYR A 43 -0.79 2.49 -0.65
N VAL A 44 0.35 2.47 -1.32
CA VAL A 44 0.63 3.24 -2.52
C VAL A 44 1.29 2.31 -3.53
N SER A 45 0.81 2.36 -4.76
CA SER A 45 1.35 1.63 -5.89
C SER A 45 1.63 2.60 -7.01
N ALA A 46 2.85 2.58 -7.53
CA ALA A 46 3.23 3.25 -8.76
C ALA A 46 3.72 2.19 -9.75
N SER A 47 3.35 2.29 -11.02
CA SER A 47 3.84 1.39 -12.06
C SER A 47 4.01 2.15 -13.36
N ILE A 48 5.10 1.86 -14.06
CA ILE A 48 5.32 2.41 -15.39
C ILE A 48 4.66 1.44 -16.40
N PRO A 49 3.66 1.90 -17.18
CA PRO A 49 3.01 1.05 -18.15
C PRO A 49 4.00 0.64 -19.25
N GLY A 50 3.92 -0.61 -19.70
CA GLY A 50 4.76 -1.12 -20.80
C GLY A 50 6.17 -1.58 -20.40
N THR A 51 6.67 -1.27 -19.20
CA THR A 51 8.03 -1.66 -18.76
C THR A 51 8.04 -2.78 -17.72
N GLY A 52 6.87 -3.18 -17.20
CA GLY A 52 6.75 -4.21 -16.16
C GLY A 52 7.24 -3.78 -14.77
N ILE A 53 7.73 -2.56 -14.62
CA ILE A 53 8.27 -2.05 -13.36
C ILE A 53 7.12 -1.53 -12.50
N ARG A 54 6.99 -2.10 -11.30
CA ARG A 54 6.00 -1.72 -10.31
C ARG A 54 6.63 -1.52 -8.94
N TYR A 55 6.32 -0.39 -8.34
CA TYR A 55 6.58 -0.09 -6.94
C TYR A 55 5.28 -0.25 -6.14
N HIS A 56 5.35 -0.91 -5.00
CA HIS A 56 4.23 -1.07 -4.08
C HIS A 56 4.73 -0.98 -2.64
N LYS A 57 4.12 -0.09 -1.85
CA LYS A 57 4.43 0.10 -0.43
C LYS A 57 3.12 0.03 0.36
N SER A 58 3.11 -0.72 1.46
CA SER A 58 1.95 -0.79 2.37
C SER A 58 2.40 -0.78 3.83
N GLY A 59 1.70 -0.04 4.69
CA GLY A 59 1.94 0.06 6.13
C GLY A 59 0.68 -0.27 6.95
N LYS A 60 0.87 -0.87 8.13
CA LYS A 60 -0.22 -1.35 9.01
C LYS A 60 -0.44 -0.50 10.27
N SER A 61 0.45 0.42 10.64
CA SER A 61 0.48 1.01 11.99
C SER A 61 0.37 2.53 12.02
N LEU A 62 -0.33 3.07 13.03
CA LEU A 62 -0.35 4.50 13.38
C LEU A 62 1.05 5.01 13.77
N THR A 63 1.90 4.16 14.37
CA THR A 63 3.31 4.49 14.63
C THR A 63 4.13 4.66 13.35
N SER A 64 3.81 3.90 12.30
CA SER A 64 4.47 4.04 10.98
C SER A 64 4.08 5.31 10.20
N LEU A 65 3.25 6.17 10.78
CA LEU A 65 2.91 7.51 10.25
C LEU A 65 3.79 8.61 10.85
N PHE A 66 4.33 8.41 12.05
CA PHE A 66 5.32 9.32 12.67
C PHE A 66 6.76 8.97 12.29
N ASP A 67 6.99 7.81 11.68
CA ASP A 67 8.25 7.47 11.00
C ASP A 67 8.38 8.25 9.67
N PHE A 68 8.50 9.58 9.76
CA PHE A 68 8.94 10.49 8.70
C PHE A 68 10.44 10.33 8.41
N SER A 69 10.97 9.11 8.48
CA SER A 69 12.34 8.79 8.09
C SER A 69 12.32 8.11 6.73
N GLY A 70 12.54 8.90 5.69
CA GLY A 70 12.75 8.46 4.32
C GLY A 70 14.05 7.67 4.10
N ALA A 71 14.48 6.83 5.05
CA ALA A 71 15.86 6.32 5.09
C ALA A 71 16.00 4.78 5.22
N ASP A 72 15.00 3.97 4.84
CA ASP A 72 15.08 2.51 5.09
C ASP A 72 14.83 1.59 3.87
N GLN A 73 14.86 2.13 2.65
CA GLN A 73 14.82 1.31 1.43
C GLN A 73 16.20 1.02 0.83
N GLU A 74 17.23 1.78 1.20
CA GLU A 74 18.57 1.63 0.64
C GLU A 74 19.46 0.65 1.43
N LYS A 75 19.29 0.57 2.75
CA LYS A 75 20.13 -0.24 3.64
C LYS A 75 19.96 -1.75 3.43
N LYS A 76 18.74 -2.25 3.15
CA LYS A 76 18.53 -3.70 2.98
C LYS A 76 19.21 -4.25 1.73
N LYS A 77 19.23 -3.52 0.59
CA LYS A 77 19.91 -4.00 -0.63
C LYS A 77 21.43 -4.09 -0.47
N GLN A 78 22.07 -3.19 0.28
CA GLN A 78 23.50 -3.25 0.54
C GLN A 78 23.89 -4.39 1.50
N THR A 79 23.06 -4.70 2.50
CA THR A 79 23.34 -5.78 3.46
C THR A 79 23.30 -7.17 2.79
N TYR A 80 22.38 -7.41 1.85
CA TYR A 80 22.38 -8.65 1.08
C TYR A 80 23.60 -8.75 0.14
N LYS A 81 24.00 -7.65 -0.50
CA LYS A 81 25.17 -7.63 -1.39
C LYS A 81 26.48 -7.86 -0.62
N ARG A 82 26.64 -7.27 0.56
CA ARG A 82 27.84 -7.48 1.39
C ARG A 82 27.94 -8.89 1.95
N LYS A 83 26.82 -9.53 2.32
CA LYS A 83 26.82 -10.93 2.78
C LYS A 83 27.10 -11.95 1.67
N SER A 84 26.79 -11.64 0.41
CA SER A 84 27.07 -12.54 -0.72
C SER A 84 28.49 -12.42 -1.30
N THR A 85 29.23 -11.37 -0.92
CA THR A 85 30.60 -11.13 -1.43
C THR A 85 31.68 -11.61 -0.46
N ILE A 86 31.32 -11.98 0.77
CA ILE A 86 32.21 -12.66 1.70
C ILE A 86 32.12 -14.17 1.37
N ARG A 87 32.96 -14.58 0.42
CA ARG A 87 33.41 -15.96 0.22
C ARG A 87 34.83 -16.07 0.75
#